data_AF-A0AB34Q4X6-F1
#
_entry.id   AF-A0AB34Q4X6-F1
#
_cell.length_a   1.000
_cell.length_b   1.000
_cell.length_c   1.000
_cell.angle_alpha   90.00
_cell.angle_beta   90.00
_cell.angle_gamma   90.00
#
_symmetry.space_group_name_H-M   'P 1'
#
loop_
_entity.id
_entity.type
_entity.pdbx_description
1 polymer ?
#
loop_
_entity_poly.entity_id
_entity_poly.type
_entity_poly.pdbx_seq_one_letter_code
_entity_poly.pdbx_strand_id
1 'polypeptide(L)'
;MSARYSAYVRRDAAYLLASWHPSTRPAELSLDEGGRTTWLGLTVQRTLDTGPETAEVVFLARYRIGGGSAVRMTEHSRFVREAGHWFYLDAR
;
A
#
# COMPACT_ATOMS: atom_id res chain seq x y z
N MET A 1 -4.04 -0.16 -5.81
CA MET A 1 -3.46 -0.99 -4.73
C MET A 1 -2.44 -2.03 -5.19
N SER A 2 -2.76 -2.96 -6.10
CA SER A 2 -1.84 -4.08 -6.45
C SER A 2 -0.44 -3.65 -6.90
N ALA A 3 -0.32 -2.58 -7.67
CA ALA A 3 0.99 -2.04 -8.07
C ALA A 3 1.82 -1.56 -6.88
N ARG A 4 1.20 -0.90 -5.89
CA ARG A 4 1.89 -0.51 -4.64
C ARG A 4 2.36 -1.72 -3.86
N TYR A 5 1.53 -2.77 -3.76
CA TYR A 5 1.96 -4.03 -3.14
C TYR A 5 3.19 -4.63 -3.85
N SER A 6 3.19 -4.68 -5.19
CA SER A 6 4.36 -5.13 -5.95
C SER A 6 5.60 -4.26 -5.70
N ALA A 7 5.43 -2.95 -5.52
CA ALA A 7 6.51 -2.05 -5.15
C ALA A 7 7.07 -2.36 -3.75
N TYR A 8 6.22 -2.67 -2.76
CA TYR A 8 6.67 -3.17 -1.45
C TYR A 8 7.47 -4.49 -1.57
N VAL A 9 7.01 -5.43 -2.40
CA VAL A 9 7.73 -6.70 -2.64
C VAL A 9 9.10 -6.44 -3.28
N ARG A 10 9.16 -5.52 -4.24
CA ARG A 10 10.39 -5.14 -4.97
C ARG A 10 11.29 -4.16 -4.23
N ARG A 11 10.85 -3.65 -3.08
CA ARG A 11 11.54 -2.58 -2.33
C ARG A 11 11.70 -1.28 -3.13
N ASP A 12 10.71 -0.96 -3.95
CA ASP A 12 10.70 0.24 -4.79
C ASP A 12 10.08 1.42 -4.03
N ALA A 13 10.87 2.00 -3.12
CA ALA A 13 10.45 3.15 -2.31
C ALA A 13 10.12 4.38 -3.17
N ALA A 14 10.82 4.56 -4.30
CA ALA A 14 10.57 5.67 -5.22
C ALA A 14 9.17 5.59 -5.83
N TYR A 15 8.73 4.42 -6.29
CA TYR A 15 7.37 4.22 -6.77
C TYR A 15 6.33 4.46 -5.66
N LEU A 16 6.61 3.98 -4.44
CA LEU A 16 5.71 4.15 -3.32
C LEU A 16 5.53 5.64 -2.96
N LEU A 17 6.61 6.43 -2.97
CA LEU A 17 6.56 7.88 -2.75
C LEU A 17 5.92 8.64 -3.93
N ALA A 18 6.16 8.20 -5.17
CA ALA A 18 5.57 8.83 -6.35
C ALA A 18 4.05 8.60 -6.47
N SER A 19 3.56 7.46 -5.97
CA SER A 19 2.14 7.09 -5.97
C SER A 19 1.42 7.38 -4.65
N TRP A 20 2.04 8.14 -3.73
CA TRP A 20 1.44 8.63 -2.49
C TRP A 20 1.03 10.09 -2.70
N HIS A 21 -0.16 10.45 -2.23
CA HIS A 21 -0.64 11.82 -2.31
C HIS A 21 0.28 12.77 -1.52
N PRO A 22 0.69 13.92 -2.09
CA PRO A 22 1.63 14.83 -1.42
C PRO A 22 1.17 15.34 -0.04
N SER A 23 -0.14 15.40 0.23
CA SER A 23 -0.67 15.90 1.50
C SER A 23 -0.42 14.97 2.69
N THR A 24 -0.25 13.66 2.44
CA THR A 24 -0.10 12.62 3.46
C THR A 24 1.19 11.81 3.28
N ARG A 25 1.95 12.07 2.23
CA ARG A 25 3.19 11.38 1.91
C ARG A 25 4.27 11.70 2.96
N PRO A 26 4.91 10.70 3.57
CA PRO A 26 6.05 10.95 4.45
C PRO A 26 7.25 11.49 3.66
N ALA A 27 8.11 12.28 4.31
CA ALA A 27 9.32 12.82 3.68
C ALA A 27 10.29 11.71 3.24
N GLU A 28 10.39 10.66 4.05
CA GLU A 28 11.19 9.48 3.79
C GLU A 28 10.38 8.22 4.08
N LEU A 29 10.65 7.13 3.35
CA LEU A 29 9.99 5.85 3.51
C LEU A 29 11.04 4.75 3.70
N SER A 30 11.19 4.28 4.93
CA SER A 30 12.03 3.12 5.24
C SER A 30 11.24 1.83 5.13
N LEU A 31 11.66 0.92 4.26
CA LEU A 31 11.00 -0.38 4.05
C LEU A 31 11.55 -1.51 4.94
N ASP A 32 12.61 -1.22 5.69
CA ASP A 32 13.33 -2.18 6.54
C ASP A 32 13.22 -1.84 8.03
N GLU A 33 12.37 -0.88 8.40
CA GLU A 33 12.06 -0.61 9.81
C GLU A 33 11.49 -1.85 10.50
N GLY A 34 12.20 -2.34 11.52
CA GLY A 34 11.82 -3.56 12.25
C GLY A 34 12.32 -4.88 11.63
N GLY A 35 13.02 -4.84 10.49
CA GLY A 35 13.68 -5.99 9.88
C GLY A 35 13.24 -6.33 8.45
N ARG A 36 13.87 -7.34 7.85
CA ARG A 36 13.61 -7.74 6.45
C ARG A 36 12.21 -8.34 6.31
N THR A 37 11.26 -7.55 5.80
CA THR A 37 9.91 -8.03 5.47
C THR A 37 9.93 -8.87 4.20
N THR A 38 9.35 -10.08 4.27
CA THR A 38 9.06 -10.94 3.12
C THR A 38 7.55 -10.99 2.90
N TRP A 39 7.08 -10.47 1.78
CA TRP A 39 5.68 -10.51 1.40
C TRP A 39 5.32 -11.87 0.79
N LEU A 40 4.20 -12.43 1.24
CA LEU A 40 3.76 -13.80 0.93
C LEU A 40 2.49 -13.83 0.08
N GLY A 41 1.71 -12.74 0.06
CA GLY A 41 0.50 -12.66 -0.75
C GLY A 41 -0.33 -11.42 -0.46
N LEU A 42 -1.12 -11.03 -1.47
CA LEU A 42 -2.13 -9.98 -1.38
C LEU A 42 -3.49 -10.58 -1.78
N THR A 43 -4.52 -10.26 -1.02
CA THR A 43 -5.91 -10.55 -1.37
C THR A 43 -6.71 -9.26 -1.29
N VAL A 44 -7.17 -8.75 -2.42
CA VAL A 44 -8.13 -7.64 -2.44
C VAL A 44 -9.50 -8.20 -2.05
N GLN A 45 -10.01 -7.76 -0.90
CA GLN A 45 -11.29 -8.22 -0.36
C GLN A 45 -12.45 -7.41 -0.94
N ARG A 46 -12.26 -6.10 -1.09
CA ARG A 46 -13.28 -5.20 -1.60
C ARG A 46 -12.65 -4.00 -2.31
N THR A 47 -13.30 -3.57 -3.38
CA THR A 47 -13.09 -2.26 -4.00
C THR A 47 -14.41 -1.51 -3.90
N LEU A 48 -14.37 -0.28 -3.39
CA LEU A 48 -15.52 0.59 -3.31
C LEU A 48 -15.27 1.79 -4.21
N ASP A 49 -16.20 2.04 -5.13
CA ASP A 49 -16.27 3.29 -5.85
C ASP A 49 -16.96 4.32 -4.94
N THR A 50 -16.24 5.37 -4.56
CA THR A 50 -16.75 6.43 -3.67
C THR A 50 -16.98 7.73 -4.42
N GLY A 51 -16.80 7.74 -5.74
CA GLY A 51 -16.95 8.92 -6.58
C GLY A 51 -16.07 8.87 -7.83
N PRO A 52 -16.28 9.79 -8.78
CA PRO A 52 -15.60 9.79 -10.08
C PRO A 52 -14.07 9.84 -9.97
N GLU A 53 -13.55 10.45 -8.91
CA GLU A 53 -12.12 10.63 -8.66
C GLU A 53 -11.68 10.03 -7.30
N THR A 54 -12.50 9.19 -6.66
CA THR A 54 -12.16 8.61 -5.35
C THR A 54 -12.54 7.15 -5.27
N ALA A 55 -11.71 6.36 -4.60
CA ALA A 55 -11.98 4.94 -4.39
C ALA A 55 -11.42 4.46 -3.07
N GLU A 56 -12.00 3.41 -2.52
CA GLU A 56 -11.48 2.71 -1.35
C GLU A 56 -11.16 1.26 -1.70
N VAL A 57 -10.12 0.70 -1.10
CA VAL A 57 -9.71 -0.69 -1.30
C VAL A 57 -9.45 -1.33 0.06
N VAL A 58 -10.17 -2.41 0.34
CA VAL A 58 -9.92 -3.27 1.50
C VAL A 58 -9.14 -4.48 1.04
N PHE A 59 -8.01 -4.75 1.67
CA PHE A 59 -7.18 -5.90 1.32
C PHE A 59 -6.57 -6.56 2.55
N LEU A 60 -6.21 -7.82 2.38
CA LEU A 60 -5.40 -8.58 3.32
C LEU A 60 -4.03 -8.83 2.68
N ALA A 61 -2.97 -8.39 3.34
CA ALA A 61 -1.60 -8.74 2.99
C ALA A 61 -1.03 -9.75 4.00
N ARG A 62 -0.26 -10.69 3.48
CA ARG A 62 0.47 -11.69 4.28
C ARG A 62 1.95 -11.40 4.16
N TYR A 63 2.65 -11.36 5.28
CA TYR A 63 4.10 -11.17 5.29
C TYR A 63 4.73 -11.84 6.50
N ARG A 64 6.06 -11.94 6.52
CA ARG A 64 6.84 -12.31 7.70
C ARG A 64 7.99 -11.33 7.86
N ILE A 65 8.44 -11.11 9.08
CA ILE A 65 9.62 -10.30 9.38
C ILE A 65 10.76 -11.25 9.75
N GLY A 66 11.85 -11.21 8.98
CA GLY A 66 12.99 -12.12 9.15
C GLY A 66 12.59 -13.60 9.07
N GLY A 67 13.01 -14.38 10.07
CA GLY A 67 12.66 -15.81 10.21
C GLY A 67 11.36 -16.07 10.98
N GLY A 68 10.60 -15.03 11.34
CA GLY A 68 9.39 -15.15 12.15
C GLY A 68 8.20 -15.78 11.42
N SER A 69 7.14 -16.00 12.18
CA SER A 69 5.86 -16.53 11.68
C SER A 69 5.20 -15.57 10.68
N ALA A 70 4.40 -16.14 9.77
CA ALA A 70 3.59 -15.35 8.85
C ALA A 70 2.49 -14.59 9.60
N VAL A 71 2.43 -13.29 9.38
CA VAL A 71 1.42 -12.35 9.90
C VAL A 71 0.44 -12.02 8.78
N ARG A 72 -0.82 -11.76 9.17
CA ARG A 72 -1.86 -11.22 8.29
C ARG A 72 -2.15 -9.78 8.73
N MET A 73 -2.20 -8.86 7.78
CA MET A 73 -2.60 -7.48 7.97
C MET A 73 -3.77 -7.19 7.07
N THR A 74 -4.86 -6.70 7.64
CA THR A 74 -5.99 -6.16 6.88
C THR A 74 -5.89 -4.65 6.93
N GLU A 75 -6.00 -4.00 5.78
CA GLU A 75 -5.98 -2.55 5.66
C GLU A 75 -7.15 -2.08 4.81
N HIS A 76 -7.68 -0.91 5.18
CA HIS A 76 -8.65 -0.18 4.40
C HIS A 76 -8.03 1.11 3.88
N SER A 77 -7.55 1.10 2.63
CA SER A 77 -6.91 2.26 2.01
C SER A 77 -7.87 3.12 1.23
N ARG A 78 -7.61 4.42 1.20
CA ARG A 78 -8.31 5.41 0.37
C ARG A 78 -7.40 5.91 -0.75
N PHE A 79 -7.98 6.14 -1.91
CA PHE A 79 -7.30 6.64 -3.10
C PHE A 79 -8.05 7.82 -3.70
N VAL A 80 -7.29 8.77 -4.24
CA VAL A 80 -7.80 9.90 -5.02
C VAL A 80 -7.16 9.88 -6.41
N ARG A 81 -7.92 10.27 -7.43
CA ARG A 81 -7.42 10.44 -8.79
C ARG A 81 -7.25 11.93 -9.07
N GLU A 82 -6.06 12.33 -9.46
CA GLU A 82 -5.71 13.70 -9.82
C GLU A 82 -4.97 13.69 -11.16
N ALA A 83 -5.41 14.54 -12.10
CA ALA A 83 -4.85 14.60 -13.46
C ALA A 83 -4.71 13.20 -14.11
N GLY A 84 -5.70 12.32 -13.91
CA GLY A 84 -5.72 10.95 -14.46
C GLY A 84 -4.87 9.91 -13.71
N HIS A 85 -4.20 10.29 -12.63
CA HIS A 85 -3.32 9.40 -11.85
C HIS A 85 -3.91 9.09 -10.48
N TRP A 86 -3.88 7.82 -10.08
CA TRP A 86 -4.32 7.40 -8.75
C TRP A 86 -3.21 7.53 -7.72
N PHE A 87 -3.51 8.23 -6.63
CA PHE A 87 -2.64 8.40 -5.47
C PHE A 87 -3.24 7.72 -4.25
N TYR A 88 -2.40 7.02 -3.50
CA TYR A 88 -2.75 6.56 -2.15
C TYR A 88 -2.84 7.79 -1.24
N LEU A 89 -4.00 7.98 -0.60
CA LEU A 89 -4.21 9.07 0.34
C LEU A 89 -3.77 8.62 1.73
N ASP A 90 -4.47 7.68 2.33
CA ASP A 90 -4.14 7.11 3.63
C ASP A 90 -4.88 5.78 3.83
N ALA A 91 -4.79 5.24 5.05
CA ALA A 91 -5.55 4.08 5.49
C ALA A 91 -6.22 4.36 6.83
N ARG A 92 -7.35 3.69 7.06
CA ARG A 92 -8.12 3.71 8.31
C ARG A 92 -8.09 2.37 9.02
#